data_AF-A0A7V9T3Z7-F1
#
_entry.id   AF-A0A7V9T3Z7-F1
#
_cell.length_a   1.000
_cell.length_b   1.000
_cell.length_c   1.000
_cell.angle_alpha   90.00
_cell.angle_beta   90.00
_cell.angle_gamma   90.00
#
_symmetry.space_group_name_H-M   'P 1'
#
loop_
_entity.id
_entity.type
_entity.pdbx_description
1 polymer ?
#
loop_
_entity_poly.entity_id
_entity_poly.type
_entity_poly.pdbx_seq_one_letter_code
_entity_poly.pdbx_strand_id
1 'polypeptide(L)'
;MEGGGGFGGLFGDPEDLQRRLAEFADQMQGQQKIAWADNAIKLAVDMTVAAVNRVNVQGTPEQQAEQIRAVISRVFPEAVTLVREARQGLS
;
A
#
# COMPACT_ATOMS: atom_id res chain seq x y z
N MET A 1 19.78 30.90 -48.02
CA MET A 1 19.92 29.45 -47.77
C MET A 1 20.13 29.31 -46.26
N GLU A 2 19.07 29.14 -45.46
CA GLU A 2 18.47 27.84 -45.06
C GLU A 2 19.54 26.84 -44.59
N GLY A 3 19.53 26.22 -43.41
CA GLY A 3 18.61 26.15 -42.27
C GLY A 3 19.21 25.11 -41.30
N GLY A 4 18.97 25.23 -39.99
CA GLY A 4 19.48 24.21 -39.04
C GLY A 4 19.63 24.63 -37.58
N GLY A 5 18.81 25.55 -37.07
CA GLY A 5 18.81 25.97 -35.66
C GLY A 5 17.66 25.37 -34.84
N GLY A 6 17.21 24.15 -35.15
CA GLY A 6 15.91 23.64 -34.70
C GLY A 6 15.90 22.44 -33.75
N PHE A 7 17.04 21.83 -33.42
CA PHE A 7 17.05 20.56 -32.66
C PHE A 7 18.11 20.45 -31.55
N GLY A 8 18.94 21.47 -31.35
CA GLY A 8 20.02 21.45 -30.35
C GLY A 8 19.74 22.23 -29.04
N GLY A 9 18.64 22.99 -28.97
CA GLY A 9 18.26 23.77 -27.78
C GLY A 9 16.92 23.37 -27.15
N LEU A 10 16.28 22.32 -27.67
CA LEU A 10 14.97 21.81 -27.22
C LEU A 10 15.09 20.53 -26.38
N PHE A 11 16.25 19.89 -26.41
CA PHE A 11 16.61 18.74 -25.60
C PHE A 11 17.76 19.18 -24.71
N GLY A 12 17.43 19.58 -23.48
CA GLY A 12 18.41 20.03 -22.48
C GLY A 12 19.53 19.03 -22.30
N ASP A 13 20.69 19.53 -21.88
CA ASP A 13 21.96 18.80 -21.77
C ASP A 13 21.77 17.39 -21.17
N PRO A 14 22.51 16.39 -21.65
CA PRO A 14 22.37 14.99 -21.20
C PRO A 14 22.52 14.82 -19.69
N GLU A 15 23.24 15.70 -19.01
CA GLU A 15 23.37 15.73 -17.54
C GLU A 15 22.09 16.15 -16.82
N ASP A 16 21.34 17.12 -17.37
CA ASP A 16 20.05 17.55 -16.81
C ASP A 16 18.98 16.47 -16.97
N LEU A 17 19.00 15.76 -18.11
CA LEU A 17 18.14 14.61 -18.34
C LEU A 17 18.48 13.46 -17.38
N GLN A 18 19.77 13.18 -17.17
CA GLN A 18 20.23 12.17 -16.22
C GLN A 18 19.83 12.52 -14.78
N ARG A 19 19.94 13.80 -14.39
CA ARG A 19 19.55 14.29 -13.07
C ARG A 19 18.04 14.17 -12.85
N ARG A 20 17.22 14.54 -13.83
CA ARG A 20 15.76 14.38 -13.80
C ARG A 20 15.34 12.91 -13.74
N LEU A 21 16.04 12.03 -14.46
CA LEU A 21 15.79 10.58 -14.39
C LEU A 21 16.16 9.99 -13.04
N ALA A 22 17.25 10.45 -12.42
CA ALA A 22 17.64 10.03 -11.08
C ALA A 22 16.63 10.50 -10.02
N GLU A 23 16.18 11.76 -10.08
CA GLU A 23 15.14 12.30 -9.21
C GLU A 23 13.78 11.60 -9.43
N PHE A 24 13.44 11.25 -10.68
CA PHE A 24 12.26 10.47 -11.02
C PHE A 24 12.34 9.04 -10.49
N ALA A 25 13.51 8.38 -10.59
CA ALA A 25 13.72 7.04 -10.07
C ALA A 25 13.63 6.99 -8.53
N ASP A 26 14.13 8.02 -7.84
CA ASP A 26 14.03 8.13 -6.38
C ASP A 26 12.58 8.39 -5.93
N GLN A 27 11.86 9.26 -6.64
CA GLN A 27 10.45 9.52 -6.38
C GLN A 27 9.57 8.27 -6.63
N MET A 28 9.87 7.49 -7.67
CA MET A 28 9.19 6.23 -7.97
C MET A 28 9.44 5.17 -6.89
N GLN A 29 10.67 5.06 -6.38
CA GLN A 29 11.01 4.18 -5.25
C GLN A 29 10.28 4.59 -3.96
N GLY A 30 10.11 5.90 -3.74
CA GLY A 30 9.34 6.44 -2.61
C GLY A 30 7.84 6.13 -2.69
N GLN A 31 7.22 6.28 -3.86
CA GLN A 31 5.78 6.02 -4.04
C GLN A 31 5.40 4.54 -3.90
N GLN A 32 6.26 3.61 -4.35
CA GLN A 32 6.01 2.17 -4.22
C GLN A 32 5.92 1.72 -2.75
N LYS A 33 6.71 2.34 -1.86
CA LYS A 33 6.68 2.03 -0.41
C LYS A 33 5.37 2.48 0.26
N ILE A 34 4.76 3.57 -0.21
CA ILE A 34 3.51 4.12 0.36
C ILE A 34 2.30 3.32 -0.13
N ALA A 35 2.21 3.05 -1.43
CA ALA A 35 1.08 2.31 -2.02
C ALA A 35 0.91 0.89 -1.46
N TRP A 36 1.97 0.27 -0.98
CA TRP A 36 1.89 -1.06 -0.38
C TRP A 36 1.36 -1.06 1.06
N ALA A 37 1.63 -0.01 1.85
CA ALA A 37 1.17 0.09 3.23
C ALA A 37 -0.36 0.12 3.33
N ASP A 38 -1.02 0.86 2.42
CA ASP A 38 -2.48 0.94 2.37
C ASP A 38 -3.11 -0.40 1.96
N ASN A 39 -2.47 -1.12 1.02
CA ASN A 39 -2.92 -2.46 0.60
C ASN A 39 -2.75 -3.51 1.71
N ALA A 40 -1.69 -3.38 2.53
CA ALA A 40 -1.42 -4.25 3.66
C ALA A 40 -2.46 -4.11 4.79
N ILE A 41 -2.79 -2.88 5.18
CA ILE A 41 -3.81 -2.63 6.20
C ILE A 41 -5.18 -3.10 5.70
N LYS A 42 -5.51 -2.82 4.42
CA LYS A 42 -6.74 -3.29 3.80
C LYS A 42 -6.85 -4.82 3.86
N LEU A 43 -5.77 -5.54 3.54
CA LEU A 43 -5.73 -7.00 3.62
C LEU A 43 -6.03 -7.52 5.04
N ALA A 44 -5.43 -6.90 6.08
CA ALA A 44 -5.70 -7.29 7.47
C ALA A 44 -7.18 -7.05 7.87
N VAL A 45 -7.79 -5.96 7.38
CA VAL A 45 -9.22 -5.69 7.57
C VAL A 45 -10.06 -6.73 6.85
N ASP A 46 -9.77 -7.03 5.58
CA ASP A 46 -10.52 -8.00 4.77
C ASP A 46 -10.49 -9.40 5.42
N MET A 47 -9.33 -9.82 5.94
CA MET A 47 -9.19 -11.06 6.71
C MET A 47 -10.06 -11.07 7.98
N THR A 48 -10.10 -9.95 8.70
CA THR A 48 -10.91 -9.82 9.92
C THR A 48 -12.40 -9.89 9.60
N VAL A 49 -12.85 -9.20 8.55
CA VAL A 49 -14.25 -9.24 8.08
C VAL A 49 -14.64 -10.66 7.65
N ALA A 50 -13.77 -11.34 6.91
CA ALA A 50 -14.00 -12.73 6.51
C ALA A 50 -14.15 -13.66 7.73
N ALA A 51 -13.37 -13.45 8.80
CA ALA A 51 -13.49 -14.21 10.03
C ALA A 51 -14.81 -13.94 10.76
N VAL A 52 -15.21 -12.67 10.90
CA VAL A 52 -16.50 -12.30 11.50
C VAL A 52 -17.67 -12.95 10.77
N ASN A 53 -17.65 -12.94 9.42
CA ASN A 53 -18.70 -13.53 8.60
C ASN A 53 -18.84 -15.06 8.73
N ARG A 54 -17.85 -15.75 9.34
CA ARG A 54 -17.93 -17.20 9.61
C ARG A 54 -18.50 -17.54 10.97
N VAL A 55 -18.64 -16.57 11.86
CA VAL A 55 -19.11 -16.81 13.23
C VAL A 55 -20.63 -16.70 13.27
N ASN A 56 -21.28 -17.70 13.85
CA ASN A 56 -22.71 -17.66 14.11
C ASN A 56 -22.98 -16.90 15.41
N VAL A 57 -23.41 -15.64 15.30
CA VAL A 57 -23.74 -14.80 16.46
C VAL A 57 -25.21 -14.97 16.85
N GLN A 58 -25.48 -15.01 18.15
CA GLN A 58 -26.84 -15.23 18.68
C GLN A 58 -27.15 -14.29 19.84
N GLY A 59 -28.44 -14.10 20.14
CA GLY A 59 -28.90 -13.26 21.26
C GLY A 59 -29.38 -11.88 20.83
N THR A 60 -29.44 -10.94 21.77
CA THR A 60 -29.85 -9.55 21.51
C THR A 60 -28.81 -8.80 20.66
N PRO A 61 -29.17 -7.67 20.04
CA PRO A 61 -28.20 -6.85 19.28
C PRO A 61 -26.95 -6.49 20.07
N GLU A 62 -27.08 -6.17 21.36
CA GLU A 62 -25.96 -5.84 22.24
C GLU A 62 -25.05 -7.06 22.47
N GLN A 63 -25.63 -8.24 22.65
CA GLN A 63 -24.88 -9.50 22.82
C GLN A 63 -24.17 -9.90 21.52
N GLN A 64 -24.81 -9.69 20.37
CA GLN A 64 -24.20 -9.93 19.06
C GLN A 64 -23.04 -8.97 18.81
N ALA A 65 -23.19 -7.69 19.16
CA ALA A 65 -22.13 -6.69 19.04
C ALA A 65 -20.91 -7.06 19.90
N GLU A 66 -21.12 -7.57 21.11
CA GLU A 66 -20.02 -8.00 21.97
C GLU A 66 -19.31 -9.26 21.42
N GLN A 67 -20.06 -10.20 20.86
CA GLN A 67 -19.49 -11.36 20.16
C GLN A 67 -18.64 -10.94 18.96
N ILE A 68 -19.14 -10.02 18.13
CA ILE A 68 -18.39 -9.48 16.99
C ILE A 68 -17.13 -8.75 17.47
N ARG A 69 -17.23 -7.94 18.52
CA ARG A 69 -16.10 -7.25 19.14
C ARG A 69 -15.02 -8.24 19.60
N ALA A 70 -15.42 -9.34 20.22
CA ALA A 70 -14.51 -10.39 20.68
C ALA A 70 -13.76 -11.07 19.52
N VAL A 71 -14.41 -11.27 18.38
CA VAL A 71 -13.76 -11.81 17.18
C VAL A 71 -12.75 -10.80 16.63
N ILE A 72 -13.15 -9.54 16.48
CA ILE A 72 -12.28 -8.47 15.95
C ILE A 72 -11.06 -8.28 16.85
N SER A 73 -11.24 -8.23 18.16
CA SER A 73 -10.14 -7.99 19.11
C SER A 73 -9.08 -9.09 19.10
N ARG A 74 -9.45 -10.31 18.69
CA ARG A 74 -8.52 -11.42 18.54
C ARG A 74 -7.88 -11.47 17.16
N VAL A 75 -8.69 -11.37 16.10
CA VAL A 75 -8.22 -11.63 14.73
C VAL A 75 -7.47 -10.45 14.13
N PHE A 76 -7.91 -9.22 14.38
CA PHE A 76 -7.31 -8.04 13.75
C PHE A 76 -5.83 -7.84 14.12
N PRO A 77 -5.42 -7.92 15.41
CA PRO A 77 -4.01 -7.81 15.77
C PRO A 77 -3.14 -8.89 15.13
N GLU A 78 -3.63 -10.13 15.07
CA GLU A 78 -2.92 -11.26 14.44
C GLU A 78 -2.75 -11.04 12.93
N ALA A 79 -3.80 -10.60 12.24
CA ALA A 79 -3.74 -10.28 10.81
C ALA A 79 -2.77 -9.13 10.53
N VAL A 80 -2.73 -8.10 11.39
CA VAL A 80 -1.77 -6.99 11.28
C VAL A 80 -0.33 -7.49 11.47
N THR A 81 -0.09 -8.37 12.46
CA THR A 81 1.24 -8.98 12.67
C THR A 81 1.67 -9.78 11.46
N LEU A 82 0.81 -10.66 10.94
CA LEU A 82 1.10 -11.47 9.75
C LEU A 82 1.51 -10.61 8.54
N VAL A 83 0.76 -9.54 8.29
CA VAL A 83 1.04 -8.64 7.17
C VAL A 83 2.36 -7.88 7.37
N ARG A 84 2.70 -7.51 8.62
CA ARG A 84 3.99 -6.90 8.96
C ARG A 84 5.16 -7.86 8.78
N GLU A 85 5.00 -9.13 9.14
CA GLU A 85 6.02 -10.17 8.95
C GLU A 85 6.24 -10.48 7.47
N ALA A 86 5.16 -10.65 6.71
CA ALA A 86 5.22 -10.82 5.26
C ALA A 86 5.96 -9.66 4.57
N ARG A 87 5.82 -8.43 5.11
CA ARG A 87 6.55 -7.26 4.63
C ARG A 87 8.05 -7.35 4.90
N GLN A 88 8.43 -7.73 6.11
CA GLN A 88 9.83 -7.84 6.52
C GLN A 88 10.58 -8.93 5.75
N GLY A 89 9.90 -10.02 5.40
CA GLY A 89 10.48 -11.09 4.57
C GLY A 89 10.69 -10.72 3.09
N LEU A 90 10.12 -9.61 2.61
CA LEU A 90 10.27 -9.12 1.23
C LEU A 90 11.31 -7.97 1.10
N SER A 91 11.94 -7.56 2.21
CA SER A 91 12.87 -6.41 2.27
C SER A 91 14.34 -6.82 2.23
#